data_AF-A0A653BH37-F1
#
_entry.id   AF-A0A653BH37-F1
#
_cell.length_a   1.000
_cell.length_b   1.000
_cell.length_c   1.000
_cell.angle_alpha   90.00
_cell.angle_beta   90.00
_cell.angle_gamma   90.00
#
_symmetry.space_group_name_H-M   'P 1'
#
loop_
_entity.id
_entity.type
_entity.pdbx_description
1 polymer ?
#
loop_
_entity_poly.entity_id
_entity_poly.type
_entity_poly.pdbx_seq_one_letter_code
_entity_poly.pdbx_strand_id
1 'polypeptide(L)'
;GNHTFSAYQAAYLKYDSSWPTLPSLPLFPYTLDYATTQHCALGSECPNEAFPGFWILPINGLTGKNGKKCNVLDNCNITGSAEKIGRWLVSEVDRVRTTTKVPLTLTVNAAWFEYTENALEGFRYFMDEMTTYRPDVFFVSQRQVMEWTKEPVTLDYFQTLFNKDERSCTPTTCILKKGNENRLMRSCAPCPKTYPWLGNPEGN
;
A
#
# COMPACT_ATOMS: atom_id res chain seq x y z
N GLY A 1 17.54 3.20 5.68
CA GLY A 1 18.26 1.92 5.76
C GLY A 1 18.06 1.31 7.13
N ASN A 2 19.12 0.85 7.79
CA ASN A 2 19.06 0.11 9.05
C ASN A 2 18.28 0.82 10.17
N HIS A 3 18.43 2.15 10.31
CA HIS A 3 17.73 2.94 11.33
C HIS A 3 16.20 2.84 11.24
N THR A 4 15.65 2.80 10.02
CA THR A 4 14.21 2.68 9.80
C THR A 4 13.69 1.35 10.37
N PHE A 5 14.37 0.25 10.07
CA PHE A 5 13.98 -1.08 10.52
C PHE A 5 14.22 -1.29 12.02
N SER A 6 15.28 -0.69 12.56
CA SER A 6 15.51 -0.65 14.02
C SER A 6 14.36 0.06 14.74
N ALA A 7 13.92 1.22 14.22
CA ALA A 7 12.80 1.96 14.78
C ALA A 7 11.47 1.19 14.64
N TYR A 8 11.24 0.53 13.51
CA TYR A 8 10.04 -0.28 13.30
C TYR A 8 9.95 -1.46 14.25
N GLN A 9 11.05 -2.18 14.48
CA GLN A 9 11.09 -3.28 15.47
C GLN A 9 10.87 -2.75 16.89
N ALA A 10 11.50 -1.64 17.27
CA ALA A 10 11.28 -1.00 18.57
C ALA A 10 9.82 -0.55 18.78
N ALA A 11 9.12 -0.19 17.71
CA ALA A 11 7.70 0.14 17.70
C ALA A 11 6.76 -1.07 17.50
N TYR A 12 7.30 -2.30 17.52
CA TYR A 12 6.55 -3.55 17.33
C TYR A 12 5.80 -3.66 15.98
N LEU A 13 6.20 -2.90 14.97
CA LEU A 13 5.69 -3.03 13.61
C LEU A 13 6.18 -4.35 13.00
N LYS A 14 5.41 -4.89 12.05
CA LYS A 14 5.64 -6.24 11.50
C LYS A 14 6.16 -6.25 10.07
N TYR A 15 5.88 -5.20 9.32
CA TYR A 15 6.26 -5.14 7.92
C TYR A 15 6.52 -3.71 7.44
N ASP A 16 7.28 -3.60 6.34
CA ASP A 16 7.42 -2.40 5.53
C ASP A 16 6.89 -2.67 4.11
N SER A 17 6.26 -1.65 3.52
CA SER A 17 5.76 -1.69 2.14
C SER A 17 6.17 -0.42 1.39
N SER A 18 7.41 0.03 1.58
CA SER A 18 7.94 1.26 0.99
C SER A 18 8.97 1.00 -0.12
N TRP A 19 9.46 -0.23 -0.25
CA TRP A 19 10.60 -0.54 -1.11
C TRP A 19 10.19 -1.08 -2.49
N PRO A 20 10.38 -0.32 -3.58
CA PRO A 20 10.08 -0.79 -4.92
C PRO A 20 11.10 -1.81 -5.45
N THR A 21 10.62 -2.72 -6.30
CA THR A 21 11.47 -3.69 -7.00
C THR A 21 11.98 -3.14 -8.32
N LEU A 22 12.99 -3.80 -8.88
CA LEU A 22 13.34 -3.58 -10.28
C LEU A 22 12.25 -4.20 -11.17
N PRO A 23 11.87 -3.54 -12.27
CA PRO A 23 10.87 -4.07 -13.20
C PRO A 23 11.18 -5.46 -13.77
N SER A 24 12.47 -5.79 -13.89
CA SER A 24 12.98 -7.08 -14.37
C SER A 24 12.99 -8.17 -13.30
N LEU A 25 12.84 -7.80 -12.02
CA LEU A 25 12.95 -8.71 -10.89
C LEU A 25 11.80 -8.43 -9.90
N PRO A 26 10.55 -8.76 -10.26
CA PRO A 26 9.44 -8.70 -9.32
C PRO A 26 9.64 -9.73 -8.20
N LEU A 27 9.22 -9.38 -6.99
CA LEU A 27 9.47 -10.19 -5.79
C LEU A 27 8.16 -10.48 -5.04
N PHE A 28 8.09 -11.67 -4.47
CA PHE A 28 7.16 -11.96 -3.38
C PHE A 28 7.64 -11.28 -2.09
N PRO A 29 6.75 -11.11 -1.08
CA PRO A 29 7.17 -10.71 0.24
C PRO A 29 8.23 -11.63 0.81
N TYR A 30 9.14 -11.07 1.60
CA TYR A 30 10.24 -11.80 2.22
C TYR A 30 10.59 -11.20 3.57
N THR A 31 11.37 -11.91 4.38
CA THR A 31 11.85 -11.41 5.68
C THR A 31 13.27 -10.89 5.59
N LEU A 32 13.61 -9.96 6.47
CA LEU A 32 14.99 -9.53 6.71
C LEU A 32 15.70 -10.46 7.72
N ASP A 33 15.37 -11.75 7.79
CA ASP A 33 16.13 -12.71 8.62
C ASP A 33 17.61 -12.79 8.20
N TYR A 34 17.89 -12.44 6.95
CA TYR A 34 19.21 -12.28 6.37
C TYR A 34 19.33 -10.90 5.72
N ALA A 35 20.58 -10.46 5.48
CA ALA A 35 20.82 -9.27 4.68
C ALA A 35 20.18 -9.43 3.30
N THR A 36 19.37 -8.45 2.92
CA THR A 36 18.62 -8.47 1.66
C THR A 36 19.53 -8.35 0.44
N THR A 37 19.16 -9.07 -0.62
CA THR A 37 19.76 -8.93 -1.95
C THR A 37 18.89 -8.08 -2.88
N GLN A 38 17.77 -7.53 -2.40
CA GLN A 38 16.93 -6.65 -3.21
C GLN A 38 17.74 -5.42 -3.60
N HIS A 39 17.70 -5.09 -4.88
CA HIS A 39 18.34 -3.89 -5.37
C HIS A 39 17.72 -2.64 -4.72
N CYS A 40 18.59 -1.78 -4.20
CA CYS A 40 18.18 -0.50 -3.65
C CYS A 40 17.92 0.51 -4.79
N ALA A 41 16.73 0.46 -5.35
CA ALA A 41 16.29 1.46 -6.31
C ALA A 41 16.07 2.81 -5.60
N LEU A 42 16.46 3.91 -6.26
CA LEU A 42 16.24 5.31 -5.86
C LEU A 42 17.14 5.82 -4.73
N GLY A 43 18.35 6.30 -5.03
CA GLY A 43 19.08 7.38 -4.31
C GLY A 43 19.05 7.42 -2.77
N SER A 44 18.75 6.31 -2.12
CA SER A 44 18.42 6.19 -0.71
C SER A 44 19.20 5.02 -0.14
N GLU A 45 19.41 5.05 1.17
CA GLU A 45 20.11 3.99 1.86
C GLU A 45 19.13 2.89 2.24
N CYS A 46 19.23 1.74 1.59
CA CYS A 46 18.48 0.53 1.95
C CYS A 46 19.15 -0.21 3.11
N PRO A 47 18.43 -1.09 3.83
CA PRO A 47 19.04 -1.87 4.89
C PRO A 47 20.10 -2.81 4.31
N ASN A 48 21.22 -2.93 5.00
CA ASN A 48 22.33 -3.83 4.63
C ASN A 48 22.63 -4.85 5.74
N GLU A 49 21.84 -4.85 6.81
CA GLU A 49 21.89 -5.79 7.93
C GLU A 49 20.65 -6.69 7.96
N ALA A 50 20.69 -7.73 8.78
CA ALA A 50 19.54 -8.57 9.10
C ALA A 50 18.68 -7.93 10.20
N PHE A 51 17.37 -7.97 10.01
CA PHE A 51 16.32 -7.62 10.97
C PHE A 51 15.37 -8.81 11.14
N PRO A 52 15.73 -9.80 11.98
CA PRO A 52 14.98 -11.05 12.10
C PRO A 52 13.50 -10.84 12.42
N GLY A 53 12.65 -11.62 11.74
CA GLY A 53 11.19 -11.59 11.86
C GLY A 53 10.50 -10.37 11.23
N PHE A 54 11.26 -9.42 10.66
CA PHE A 54 10.67 -8.23 10.01
C PHE A 54 10.41 -8.49 8.53
N TRP A 55 9.21 -8.14 8.06
CA TRP A 55 8.79 -8.41 6.68
C TRP A 55 8.99 -7.21 5.74
N ILE A 56 9.42 -7.49 4.53
CA ILE A 56 9.34 -6.59 3.38
C ILE A 56 8.23 -7.08 2.47
N LEU A 57 7.30 -6.19 2.12
CA LEU A 57 6.29 -6.40 1.10
C LEU A 57 6.65 -5.47 -0.08
N PRO A 58 7.44 -5.97 -1.05
CA PRO A 58 7.99 -5.11 -2.09
C PRO A 58 6.92 -4.50 -2.99
N ILE A 59 7.13 -3.26 -3.41
CA ILE A 59 6.24 -2.61 -4.37
C ILE A 59 6.66 -3.03 -5.78
N ASN A 60 5.95 -4.01 -6.34
CA ASN A 60 6.14 -4.43 -7.72
C ASN A 60 5.55 -3.38 -8.67
N GLY A 61 6.41 -2.80 -9.52
CA GLY A 61 6.06 -1.66 -10.36
C GLY A 61 5.06 -1.99 -11.48
N LEU A 62 4.21 -1.00 -11.76
CA LEU A 62 3.28 -0.95 -12.88
C LEU A 62 3.97 -0.42 -14.15
N THR A 63 3.36 -0.67 -15.29
CA THR A 63 3.75 -0.08 -16.57
C THR A 63 2.82 1.08 -16.92
N GLY A 64 3.34 2.30 -16.81
CA GLY A 64 2.63 3.54 -17.15
C GLY A 64 2.81 3.94 -18.62
N LYS A 65 2.51 5.21 -18.89
CA LYS A 65 2.54 5.79 -20.24
C LYS A 65 3.92 5.60 -20.89
N ASN A 66 3.91 5.23 -22.18
CA ASN A 66 5.11 4.97 -22.98
C ASN A 66 6.03 3.88 -22.40
N GLY A 67 5.50 2.94 -21.61
CA GLY A 67 6.28 1.86 -21.00
C GLY A 67 7.07 2.28 -19.77
N LYS A 68 6.93 3.53 -19.31
CA LYS A 68 7.63 4.03 -18.11
C LYS A 68 7.13 3.29 -16.87
N LYS A 69 8.05 2.82 -16.04
CA LYS A 69 7.72 2.09 -14.81
C LYS A 69 7.35 3.06 -13.68
N CYS A 70 6.36 2.69 -12.89
CA CYS A 70 5.79 3.51 -11.83
C CYS A 70 5.33 2.64 -10.66
N ASN A 71 5.37 3.18 -9.44
CA ASN A 71 5.01 2.45 -8.20
C ASN A 71 3.78 3.04 -7.50
N VAL A 72 3.26 4.15 -8.03
CA VAL A 72 2.09 4.90 -7.56
C VAL A 72 1.29 5.29 -8.80
N LEU A 73 -0.04 5.13 -8.77
CA LEU A 73 -0.91 5.35 -9.93
C LEU A 73 -0.73 6.74 -10.54
N ASP A 74 -0.65 7.77 -9.69
CA ASP A 74 -0.42 9.17 -10.06
C ASP A 74 0.82 9.34 -10.95
N ASN A 75 1.89 8.58 -10.66
CA ASN A 75 3.16 8.66 -11.38
C ASN A 75 3.17 7.85 -12.68
N CYS A 76 2.14 7.03 -12.95
CA CYS A 76 2.01 6.26 -14.17
C CYS A 76 1.58 7.11 -15.37
N ASN A 77 1.05 8.31 -15.13
CA ASN A 77 0.66 9.29 -16.17
C ASN A 77 -0.30 8.72 -17.23
N ILE A 78 -1.16 7.76 -16.84
CA ILE A 78 -2.22 7.23 -17.71
C ILE A 78 -3.42 8.16 -17.63
N THR A 79 -3.86 8.67 -18.77
CA THR A 79 -5.00 9.57 -18.90
C THR A 79 -5.86 9.17 -20.10
N GLY A 80 -7.15 9.55 -20.08
CA GLY A 80 -8.11 9.33 -21.16
C GLY A 80 -9.50 8.98 -20.63
N SER A 81 -10.25 8.19 -21.39
CA SER A 81 -11.56 7.71 -20.97
C SER A 81 -11.47 6.77 -19.76
N ALA A 82 -12.57 6.65 -19.02
CA ALA A 82 -12.73 5.69 -17.93
C ALA A 82 -12.36 4.27 -18.38
N GLU A 83 -12.86 3.86 -19.56
CA GLU A 83 -12.55 2.56 -20.15
C GLU A 83 -11.06 2.36 -20.39
N LYS A 84 -10.34 3.38 -20.89
CA LYS A 84 -8.89 3.27 -21.13
C LYS A 84 -8.12 3.08 -19.83
N ILE A 85 -8.46 3.87 -18.79
CA ILE A 85 -7.83 3.76 -17.46
C ILE A 85 -8.13 2.39 -16.85
N GLY A 86 -9.39 1.96 -16.91
CA GLY A 86 -9.85 0.68 -16.40
C GLY A 86 -9.17 -0.50 -17.10
N ARG A 87 -9.17 -0.53 -18.44
CA ARG A 87 -8.48 -1.56 -19.23
C ARG A 87 -6.98 -1.59 -18.99
N TRP A 88 -6.36 -0.44 -18.72
CA TRP A 88 -4.95 -0.41 -18.32
C TRP A 88 -4.73 -1.13 -16.98
N LEU A 89 -5.53 -0.84 -15.95
CA LEU A 89 -5.42 -1.53 -14.66
C LEU A 89 -5.68 -3.04 -14.78
N VAL A 90 -6.69 -3.44 -15.57
CA VAL A 90 -6.95 -4.84 -15.93
C VAL A 90 -5.71 -5.47 -16.55
N SER A 91 -5.06 -4.79 -17.50
CA SER A 91 -3.87 -5.31 -18.18
C SER A 91 -2.68 -5.52 -17.25
N GLU A 92 -2.52 -4.68 -16.21
CA GLU A 92 -1.45 -4.83 -15.24
C GLU A 92 -1.66 -6.06 -14.34
N VAL A 93 -2.91 -6.34 -13.94
CA VAL A 93 -3.25 -7.57 -13.21
C VAL A 93 -3.09 -8.80 -14.09
N ASP A 94 -3.63 -8.80 -15.32
CA ASP A 94 -3.55 -9.94 -16.22
C ASP A 94 -2.09 -10.29 -16.58
N ARG A 95 -1.22 -9.28 -16.72
CA ARG A 95 0.22 -9.46 -16.91
C ARG A 95 0.85 -10.25 -15.77
N VAL A 96 0.61 -9.87 -14.51
CA VAL A 96 1.20 -10.59 -13.37
C VAL A 96 0.54 -11.95 -13.16
N ARG A 97 -0.77 -12.05 -13.35
CA ARG A 97 -1.58 -13.26 -13.20
C ARG A 97 -1.12 -14.40 -14.13
N THR A 98 -0.76 -14.06 -15.37
CA THR A 98 -0.30 -15.02 -16.39
C THR A 98 1.19 -15.34 -16.33
N THR A 99 1.97 -14.64 -15.49
CA THR A 99 3.42 -14.80 -15.42
C THR A 99 3.89 -15.22 -14.02
N THR A 100 4.12 -14.26 -13.13
CA THR A 100 4.84 -14.42 -11.86
C THR A 100 3.92 -14.59 -10.66
N LYS A 101 2.68 -14.12 -10.77
CA LYS A 101 1.67 -14.08 -9.69
C LYS A 101 2.15 -13.38 -8.41
N VAL A 102 3.16 -12.51 -8.52
CA VAL A 102 3.57 -11.68 -7.38
C VAL A 102 2.42 -10.77 -6.95
N PRO A 103 2.31 -10.42 -5.66
CA PRO A 103 1.34 -9.43 -5.22
C PRO A 103 1.55 -8.10 -5.94
N LEU A 104 0.45 -7.56 -6.51
CA LEU A 104 0.43 -6.26 -7.14
C LEU A 104 -0.17 -5.24 -6.17
N THR A 105 0.67 -4.35 -5.66
CA THR A 105 0.21 -3.27 -4.76
C THR A 105 -0.21 -2.06 -5.59
N LEU A 106 -1.50 -1.72 -5.54
CA LEU A 106 -2.02 -0.49 -6.13
C LEU A 106 -1.91 0.67 -5.14
N THR A 107 -0.78 1.37 -5.17
CA THR A 107 -0.58 2.58 -4.36
C THR A 107 -1.26 3.78 -5.04
N VAL A 108 -2.22 4.40 -4.35
CA VAL A 108 -3.03 5.50 -4.90
C VAL A 108 -3.16 6.63 -3.88
N ASN A 109 -3.04 7.88 -4.34
CA ASN A 109 -3.40 9.06 -3.55
C ASN A 109 -4.86 9.44 -3.87
N ALA A 110 -5.63 9.88 -2.87
CA ALA A 110 -6.99 10.39 -3.10
C ALA A 110 -7.02 11.55 -4.12
N ALA A 111 -5.98 12.37 -4.15
CA ALA A 111 -5.80 13.45 -5.12
C ALA A 111 -5.78 12.95 -6.58
N TRP A 112 -5.38 11.71 -6.84
CA TRP A 112 -5.42 11.12 -8.18
C TRP A 112 -6.85 11.07 -8.73
N PHE A 113 -7.81 10.66 -7.89
CA PHE A 113 -9.22 10.59 -8.26
C PHE A 113 -9.84 11.97 -8.44
N GLU A 114 -9.32 12.99 -7.77
CA GLU A 114 -9.79 14.37 -7.87
C GLU A 114 -9.25 15.07 -9.12
N TYR A 115 -7.96 14.89 -9.42
CA TYR A 115 -7.27 15.66 -10.46
C TYR A 115 -7.04 14.91 -11.77
N THR A 116 -7.24 13.59 -11.81
CA THR A 116 -7.18 12.82 -13.06
C THR A 116 -8.58 12.55 -13.57
N GLU A 117 -8.93 13.19 -14.68
CA GLU A 117 -10.23 13.01 -15.33
C GLU A 117 -10.53 11.54 -15.59
N ASN A 118 -11.76 11.12 -15.28
CA ASN A 118 -12.28 9.75 -15.42
C ASN A 118 -11.56 8.67 -14.58
N ALA A 119 -10.64 9.03 -13.67
CA ALA A 119 -9.89 8.05 -12.90
C ALA A 119 -10.76 7.25 -11.92
N LEU A 120 -11.75 7.89 -11.28
CA LEU A 120 -12.66 7.21 -10.36
C LEU A 120 -13.58 6.23 -11.12
N GLU A 121 -14.19 6.64 -12.24
CA GLU A 121 -14.98 5.73 -13.06
C GLU A 121 -14.14 4.58 -13.63
N GLY A 122 -12.91 4.88 -14.09
CA GLY A 122 -12.00 3.86 -14.62
C GLY A 122 -11.56 2.85 -13.55
N PHE A 123 -11.31 3.31 -12.32
CA PHE A 123 -10.97 2.42 -11.20
C PHE A 123 -12.16 1.54 -10.79
N ARG A 124 -13.38 2.08 -10.78
CA ARG A 124 -14.61 1.29 -10.55
C ARG A 124 -14.79 0.22 -11.63
N TYR A 125 -14.66 0.59 -12.90
CA TYR A 125 -14.68 -0.36 -14.02
C TYR A 125 -13.66 -1.50 -13.82
N PHE A 126 -12.43 -1.15 -13.43
CA PHE A 126 -11.40 -2.14 -13.13
C PHE A 126 -11.79 -3.09 -11.99
N MET A 127 -12.33 -2.56 -10.90
CA MET A 127 -12.78 -3.39 -9.77
C MET A 127 -13.89 -4.35 -10.22
N ASP A 128 -14.89 -3.85 -10.95
CA ASP A 128 -16.00 -4.65 -11.46
C ASP A 128 -15.52 -5.77 -12.39
N GLU A 129 -14.59 -5.47 -13.31
CA GLU A 129 -13.96 -6.46 -14.19
C GLU A 129 -13.24 -7.57 -13.41
N MET A 130 -12.44 -7.19 -12.40
CA MET A 130 -11.72 -8.16 -11.57
C MET A 130 -12.69 -9.06 -10.81
N THR A 131 -13.67 -8.48 -10.11
CA THR A 131 -14.60 -9.26 -9.28
C THR A 131 -15.57 -10.10 -10.10
N THR A 132 -15.89 -9.69 -11.33
CA THR A 132 -16.87 -10.39 -12.18
C THR A 132 -16.22 -11.49 -13.00
N TYR A 133 -15.03 -11.26 -13.56
CA TYR A 133 -14.44 -12.12 -14.58
C TYR A 133 -13.12 -12.79 -14.18
N ARG A 134 -12.65 -12.61 -12.94
CA ARG A 134 -11.39 -13.20 -12.44
C ARG A 134 -11.62 -13.85 -11.06
N PRO A 135 -12.18 -15.08 -11.01
CA PRO A 135 -12.48 -15.76 -9.74
C PRO A 135 -11.24 -16.10 -8.90
N ASP A 136 -10.06 -16.00 -9.51
CA ASP A 136 -8.73 -16.24 -8.92
C ASP A 136 -7.98 -14.95 -8.56
N VAL A 137 -8.64 -13.79 -8.61
CA VAL A 137 -8.08 -12.49 -8.21
C VAL A 137 -8.80 -11.98 -6.96
N PHE A 138 -8.02 -11.57 -5.97
CA PHE A 138 -8.54 -11.13 -4.67
C PHE A 138 -8.00 -9.75 -4.32
N PHE A 139 -8.91 -8.85 -3.93
CA PHE A 139 -8.53 -7.60 -3.26
C PHE A 139 -8.33 -7.87 -1.77
N VAL A 140 -7.11 -7.69 -1.30
CA VAL A 140 -6.70 -8.04 0.06
C VAL A 140 -5.83 -6.94 0.67
N SER A 141 -5.75 -6.92 1.99
CA SER A 141 -4.82 -6.06 2.73
C SER A 141 -3.37 -6.58 2.63
N GLN A 142 -2.40 -5.69 2.84
CA GLN A 142 -0.99 -6.09 2.96
C GLN A 142 -0.77 -7.13 4.07
N ARG A 143 -1.54 -7.04 5.17
CA ARG A 143 -1.51 -8.06 6.22
C ARG A 143 -1.89 -9.43 5.69
N GLN A 144 -2.97 -9.54 4.91
CA GLN A 144 -3.39 -10.82 4.32
C GLN A 144 -2.38 -11.37 3.31
N VAL A 145 -1.73 -10.50 2.52
CA VAL A 145 -0.62 -10.89 1.65
C VAL A 145 0.53 -11.51 2.46
N MET A 146 0.93 -10.86 3.55
CA MET A 146 1.98 -11.37 4.45
C MET A 146 1.58 -12.70 5.09
N GLU A 147 0.37 -12.82 5.63
CA GLU A 147 -0.10 -14.07 6.27
C GLU A 147 -0.21 -15.22 5.25
N TRP A 148 -0.72 -14.97 4.04
CA TRP A 148 -0.72 -15.99 2.97
C TRP A 148 0.70 -16.37 2.54
N THR A 149 1.65 -15.44 2.55
CA THR A 149 3.05 -15.74 2.22
C THR A 149 3.71 -16.63 3.28
N LYS A 150 3.32 -16.49 4.56
CA LYS A 150 3.78 -17.37 5.64
C LYS A 150 3.24 -18.79 5.52
N GLU A 151 1.97 -18.92 5.18
CA GLU A 151 1.26 -20.19 5.09
C GLU A 151 0.38 -20.22 3.83
N PRO A 152 0.97 -20.50 2.66
CA PRO A 152 0.26 -20.42 1.39
C PRO A 152 -0.76 -21.55 1.27
N VAL A 153 -1.97 -21.17 0.87
CA VAL A 153 -3.05 -22.09 0.52
C VAL A 153 -3.39 -22.00 -0.96
N THR A 154 -3.89 -23.08 -1.53
CA THR A 154 -4.38 -23.08 -2.92
C THR A 154 -5.68 -22.30 -3.05
N LEU A 155 -6.08 -21.99 -4.29
CA LEU A 155 -7.27 -21.22 -4.61
C LEU A 155 -8.54 -21.78 -3.92
N ASP A 156 -8.70 -23.10 -3.91
CA ASP A 156 -9.87 -23.79 -3.35
C ASP A 156 -10.04 -23.58 -1.84
N TYR A 157 -8.94 -23.27 -1.13
CA TYR A 157 -8.94 -23.03 0.31
C TYR A 157 -8.77 -21.56 0.68
N PHE A 158 -8.49 -20.69 -0.29
CA PHE A 158 -8.29 -19.27 -0.02
C PHE A 158 -9.63 -18.58 0.27
N GLN A 159 -9.68 -17.83 1.36
CA GLN A 159 -10.85 -17.05 1.75
C GLN A 159 -10.45 -15.62 2.08
N THR A 160 -11.17 -14.65 1.50
CA THR A 160 -11.04 -13.25 1.88
C THR A 160 -11.80 -13.01 3.19
N LEU A 161 -11.06 -12.95 4.30
CA LEU A 161 -11.64 -12.54 5.58
C LEU A 161 -12.00 -11.06 5.52
N PHE A 162 -13.29 -10.75 5.37
CA PHE A 162 -13.82 -9.40 5.52
C PHE A 162 -14.39 -9.25 6.93
N ASN A 163 -13.58 -8.73 7.84
CA ASN A 163 -14.07 -8.34 9.16
C ASN A 163 -14.61 -6.91 9.05
N LYS A 164 -15.93 -6.78 8.92
CA LYS A 164 -16.58 -5.48 9.04
C LYS A 164 -16.32 -4.94 10.44
N ASP A 165 -15.64 -3.80 10.53
CA ASP A 165 -15.45 -3.14 11.82
C ASP A 165 -16.80 -2.57 12.28
N GLU A 166 -17.36 -3.16 13.33
CA GLU A 166 -18.66 -2.74 13.89
C GLU A 166 -18.53 -1.58 14.89
N ARG A 167 -17.31 -1.10 15.15
CA ARG A 167 -17.08 0.00 16.08
C ARG A 167 -17.69 1.28 15.53
N SER A 168 -18.62 1.86 16.31
CA SER A 168 -19.24 3.15 16.04
C SER A 168 -18.81 4.18 17.10
N CYS A 169 -18.73 5.44 16.70
CA CYS A 169 -18.47 6.55 17.61
C CYS A 169 -19.18 7.81 17.11
N THR A 170 -19.46 8.75 18.01
CA THR A 170 -19.84 10.12 17.65
C THR A 170 -18.57 10.96 17.62
N PRO A 171 -18.04 11.33 16.44
CA PRO A 171 -16.77 12.03 16.35
C PRO A 171 -16.91 13.48 16.85
N THR A 172 -15.96 13.92 17.66
CA THR A 172 -15.83 15.30 18.11
C THR A 172 -14.77 16.02 17.26
N THR A 173 -15.03 17.28 16.92
CA THR A 173 -14.05 18.16 16.25
C THR A 173 -13.35 19.03 17.28
N CYS A 174 -12.05 18.86 17.42
CA CYS A 174 -11.20 19.61 18.33
C CYS A 174 -10.47 20.73 17.58
N ILE A 175 -10.48 21.95 18.12
CA ILE A 175 -9.65 23.06 17.65
C ILE A 175 -8.42 23.12 18.55
N LEU A 176 -7.28 22.64 18.07
CA LEU A 176 -6.06 22.44 18.87
C LEU A 176 -4.95 23.39 18.47
N LYS A 177 -4.15 23.84 19.44
CA LYS A 177 -2.98 24.70 19.20
C LYS A 177 -1.77 23.88 18.76
N LYS A 178 -1.10 24.34 17.69
CA LYS A 178 0.26 23.92 17.30
C LYS A 178 1.12 25.17 17.15
N GLY A 179 1.84 25.55 18.21
CA GLY A 179 2.50 26.86 18.26
C GLY A 179 1.46 27.98 18.15
N ASN A 180 1.61 28.86 17.14
CA ASN A 180 0.68 29.96 16.90
C ASN A 180 -0.53 29.58 16.03
N GLU A 181 -0.51 28.40 15.40
CA GLU A 181 -1.57 27.93 14.50
C GLU A 181 -2.67 27.19 15.27
N ASN A 182 -3.91 27.31 14.79
CA ASN A 182 -5.00 26.42 15.16
C ASN A 182 -5.11 25.31 14.11
N ARG A 183 -5.27 24.06 14.56
CA ARG A 183 -5.48 22.89 13.70
C ARG A 183 -6.73 22.13 14.13
N LEU A 184 -7.49 21.67 13.14
CA LEU A 184 -8.67 20.85 13.37
C LEU A 184 -8.28 19.38 13.43
N MET A 185 -8.79 18.67 14.43
CA MET A 185 -8.67 17.23 14.54
C MET A 185 -10.03 16.64 14.84
N ARG A 186 -10.50 15.72 13.99
CA ARG A 186 -11.75 14.98 14.22
C ARG A 186 -11.41 13.61 14.79
N SER A 187 -11.95 13.28 15.97
CA SER A 187 -11.61 12.05 16.70
C SER A 187 -12.82 11.48 17.44
N CYS A 188 -12.82 10.17 17.65
CA CYS A 188 -13.74 9.49 18.57
C CYS A 188 -13.29 9.61 20.04
N ALA A 189 -12.02 9.96 20.28
CA ALA A 189 -11.46 10.13 21.61
C ALA A 189 -11.70 11.57 22.12
N PRO A 190 -11.65 11.80 23.45
CA PRO A 190 -11.67 13.15 24.02
C PRO A 190 -10.60 14.06 23.39
N CYS A 191 -10.89 15.35 23.29
CA CYS A 191 -9.93 16.31 22.76
C CYS A 191 -8.68 16.38 23.65
N PRO A 192 -7.47 16.21 23.08
CA PRO A 192 -6.23 16.42 23.83
C PRO A 192 -6.04 17.91 24.16
N LYS A 193 -5.09 18.24 25.03
CA LYS A 193 -4.83 19.63 25.45
C LYS A 193 -4.17 20.46 24.34
N THR A 194 -3.29 19.83 23.57
CA THR A 194 -2.55 20.44 22.46
C THR A 194 -2.60 19.56 21.21
N TYR A 195 -2.18 20.08 20.06
CA TYR A 195 -2.17 19.30 18.83
C TYR A 195 -1.07 18.22 18.87
N PRO A 196 -1.42 16.92 18.73
CA PRO A 196 -0.43 15.85 18.69
C PRO A 196 0.65 16.08 17.63
N TRP A 197 1.93 15.94 18.01
CA TRP A 197 3.07 16.18 17.13
C TRP A 197 4.31 15.37 17.53
N LEU A 198 5.39 15.51 16.76
CA LEU A 198 6.70 14.97 17.12
C LEU A 198 7.10 15.47 18.53
N GLY A 199 7.41 14.54 19.44
CA GLY A 199 7.73 14.81 20.83
C GLY A 199 6.53 14.93 21.78
N ASN A 200 5.30 15.01 21.27
CA ASN A 200 4.07 14.93 22.06
C ASN A 200 2.96 14.21 21.26
N PRO A 201 3.05 12.89 21.05
CA PRO A 201 2.12 12.15 20.20
C PRO A 201 0.72 12.00 20.79
N GLU A 202 0.55 12.18 22.10
CA GLU A 202 -0.76 12.13 22.77
C GLU A 202 -1.41 13.52 22.89
N GLY A 203 -0.65 14.60 22.70
CA GLY A 203 -1.13 15.97 22.87
C GLY A 203 -1.45 16.34 24.33
N ASN A 204 -0.81 15.65 25.29
CA ASN A 204 -0.99 15.83 26.74
C ASN A 204 -0.11 16.93 27.34
#